data_AF-A0A2K8UAR7-F1
#
_entry.id   AF-A0A2K8UAR7-F1
#
_cell.length_a   1.000
_cell.length_b   1.000
_cell.length_c   1.000
_cell.angle_alpha   90.00
_cell.angle_beta   90.00
_cell.angle_gamma   90.00
#
_symmetry.space_group_name_H-M   'P 1'
#
loop_
_entity.id
_entity.type
_entity.pdbx_description
1 polymer ?
#
loop_
_entity_poly.entity_id
_entity_poly.type
_entity_poly.pdbx_seq_one_letter_code
_entity_poly.pdbx_strand_id
1 'polypeptide(L)'
;MKHRSRLERAEQRGAAVARLATGQPQRHVAAELGVARSTLQDWCKPTPVGAAPAVLAAFVATPEGVQWLHQVVVAAHFVITLHGGAGVRMVCEFLKLSGLSAFVGASYGTHQALNAALEEMVVAVAREQRAALAVGMPHRAITACEDETFHPQILLVMLEPVSNFLLREQYAADRTAAVSFRQGCMNAERGSGSVGAPRHWRTQGPPLSLLAERASRQ
;
A
#
# COMPACT_ATOMS: atom_id res chain seq x y z
N MET A 1 16.99 16.42 19.56
CA MET A 1 15.54 16.69 19.72
C MET A 1 14.76 15.45 19.30
N LYS A 2 13.80 14.99 20.11
CA LYS A 2 12.93 13.88 19.73
C LYS A 2 12.08 14.32 18.54
N HIS A 3 12.15 13.60 17.42
CA HIS A 3 11.31 13.86 16.27
C HIS A 3 9.86 13.53 16.64
N ARG A 4 8.95 14.50 16.49
CA ARG A 4 7.52 14.33 16.77
C ARG A 4 6.74 14.18 15.48
N SER A 5 5.75 13.29 15.49
CA SER A 5 4.85 13.13 14.37
C SER A 5 4.02 14.41 14.15
N ARG A 6 3.45 14.57 12.94
CA ARG A 6 2.56 15.69 12.66
C ARG A 6 1.31 15.69 13.56
N LEU A 7 0.82 14.51 13.92
CA LEU A 7 -0.34 14.35 14.81
C LEU A 7 0.01 14.78 16.23
N GLU A 8 1.12 14.28 16.79
CA GLU A 8 1.59 14.67 18.12
C GLU A 8 1.80 16.19 18.21
N ARG A 9 2.33 16.81 17.15
CA ARG A 9 2.48 18.27 17.07
C ARG A 9 1.13 18.99 17.09
N ALA A 10 0.12 18.48 16.38
CA ALA A 10 -1.22 19.06 16.35
C ALA A 10 -1.91 18.97 17.71
N GLU A 11 -1.78 17.83 18.40
CA GLU A 11 -2.30 17.61 19.75
C GLU A 11 -1.65 18.57 20.76
N GLN A 12 -0.32 18.65 20.76
CA GLN A 12 0.42 19.56 21.64
C GLN A 12 0.10 21.02 21.35
N ARG A 13 -0.08 21.39 20.08
CA ARG A 13 -0.51 22.74 19.70
C ARG A 13 -1.92 23.03 20.20
N GLY A 14 -2.87 22.10 20.05
CA GLY A 14 -4.23 22.24 20.56
C GLY A 14 -4.26 22.48 22.07
N ALA A 15 -3.52 21.64 22.82
CA ALA A 15 -3.37 21.79 24.27
C ALA A 15 -2.73 23.14 24.65
N ALA A 16 -1.69 23.56 23.92
CA ALA A 16 -1.04 24.85 24.16
C ALA A 16 -1.98 26.03 23.92
N VAL A 17 -2.73 26.04 22.82
CA VAL A 17 -3.68 27.12 22.48
C VAL A 17 -4.75 27.25 23.58
N ALA A 18 -5.31 26.13 24.06
CA ALA A 18 -6.30 26.15 25.14
C ALA A 18 -5.74 26.78 26.43
N ARG A 19 -4.51 26.40 26.83
CA ARG A 19 -3.86 26.91 28.05
C ARG A 19 -3.42 28.37 27.95
N LEU A 20 -2.99 28.79 26.77
CA LEU A 20 -2.69 30.19 26.48
C LEU A 20 -3.96 31.05 26.53
N ALA A 21 -5.09 30.53 26.05
CA ALA A 21 -6.38 31.20 26.12
C ALA A 21 -6.87 31.38 27.57
N THR A 22 -6.50 30.48 28.49
CA THR A 22 -6.74 30.64 29.94
C THR A 22 -5.75 31.59 30.63
N GLY A 23 -4.91 32.31 29.87
CA GLY A 23 -3.97 33.31 30.42
C GLY A 23 -2.65 32.73 30.96
N GLN A 24 -2.36 31.44 30.75
CA GLN A 24 -1.09 30.88 31.24
C GLN A 24 0.09 31.40 30.42
N PRO A 25 1.24 31.73 31.05
CA PRO A 25 2.38 32.26 30.33
C PRO A 25 3.01 31.19 29.42
N GLN A 26 3.28 31.55 28.16
CA GLN A 26 3.80 30.62 27.13
C GLN A 26 5.03 29.82 27.55
N ARG A 27 5.94 30.43 28.32
CA ARG A 27 7.13 29.76 28.85
C ARG A 27 6.80 28.56 29.74
N HIS A 28 5.72 28.65 30.52
CA HIS A 28 5.28 27.62 31.45
C HIS A 28 4.59 26.49 30.70
N VAL A 29 3.70 26.84 29.76
CA VAL A 29 3.06 25.88 28.85
C VAL A 29 4.10 25.09 28.04
N ALA A 30 5.13 25.76 27.52
CA ALA A 30 6.21 25.12 26.77
C ALA A 30 7.01 24.13 27.65
N ALA A 31 7.34 24.52 28.88
CA ALA A 31 8.05 23.68 29.83
C ALA A 31 7.26 22.41 30.18
N GLU A 32 5.96 22.55 30.46
CA GLU A 32 5.10 21.40 30.79
C GLU A 32 4.86 20.45 29.61
N LEU A 33 4.74 20.97 28.39
CA LEU A 33 4.63 20.14 27.19
C LEU A 33 5.99 19.53 26.76
N GLY A 34 7.08 19.87 27.45
CA GLY A 34 8.43 19.41 27.11
C GLY A 34 8.89 19.90 25.73
N VAL A 35 8.50 21.12 25.35
CA VAL A 35 8.83 21.73 24.05
C VAL A 35 9.63 23.00 24.29
N ALA A 36 10.67 23.26 23.49
CA ALA A 36 11.35 24.54 23.54
C ALA A 36 10.37 25.68 23.21
N ARG A 37 10.45 26.81 23.93
CA ARG A 37 9.53 27.95 23.75
C ARG A 37 9.51 28.45 22.31
N SER A 38 10.67 28.58 21.67
CA SER A 38 10.79 29.00 20.27
C SER A 38 10.08 28.04 19.33
N THR A 39 10.24 26.73 19.53
CA THR A 39 9.54 25.70 18.75
C THR A 39 8.02 25.80 18.92
N LEU A 40 7.52 25.98 20.15
CA LEU A 40 6.08 26.16 20.37
C LEU A 40 5.58 27.45 19.71
N GLN A 41 6.35 28.53 19.80
CA GLN A 41 6.03 29.79 19.14
C GLN A 41 5.94 29.61 17.63
N ASP A 42 6.88 28.90 17.02
CA ASP A 42 6.88 28.61 15.58
C ASP A 42 5.68 27.76 15.16
N TRP A 43 5.24 26.80 16.00
CA TRP A 43 4.05 26.00 15.70
C TRP A 43 2.74 26.79 15.80
N CYS A 44 2.68 27.80 16.67
CA CYS A 44 1.51 28.65 16.83
C CYS A 44 1.42 29.75 15.77
N LYS A 45 2.51 30.06 15.06
CA LYS A 45 2.48 31.03 13.96
C LYS A 45 1.60 30.52 12.82
N PRO A 46 0.73 31.38 12.24
CA PRO A 46 0.08 31.07 10.98
C PRO A 46 1.15 30.77 9.93
N THR A 47 1.12 29.57 9.36
CA THR A 47 2.00 29.23 8.24
C THR A 47 1.20 29.46 6.96
N PRO A 48 1.69 30.29 6.02
CA PRO A 48 1.01 30.47 4.74
C PRO A 48 1.06 29.15 3.97
N VAL A 49 -0.10 28.61 3.61
CA VAL A 49 -0.23 27.35 2.86
C VAL A 49 -0.60 27.65 1.41
N GLY A 50 0.30 28.34 0.71
CA GLY A 50 0.11 28.69 -0.71
C GLY A 50 -1.25 29.33 -0.98
N ALA A 51 -1.96 28.81 -1.99
CA ALA A 51 -3.30 29.26 -2.38
C ALA A 51 -4.45 28.55 -1.63
N ALA A 52 -4.17 27.73 -0.62
CA ALA A 52 -5.19 26.95 0.05
C ALA A 52 -6.09 27.83 0.94
N PRO A 53 -7.41 27.55 1.03
CA PRO A 53 -8.31 28.33 1.87
C PRO A 53 -7.88 28.34 3.35
N ALA A 54 -7.93 29.51 3.98
CA ALA A 54 -7.46 29.70 5.36
C ALA A 54 -8.20 28.79 6.37
N VAL A 55 -9.51 28.57 6.16
CA VAL A 55 -10.33 27.67 6.99
C VAL A 55 -9.83 26.23 6.90
N LEU A 56 -9.50 25.76 5.70
CA LEU A 56 -8.95 24.42 5.50
C LEU A 56 -7.57 24.29 6.15
N ALA A 57 -6.70 25.30 5.98
CA ALA A 57 -5.38 25.33 6.61
C ALA A 57 -5.47 25.29 8.14
N ALA A 58 -6.45 26.00 8.74
CA ALA A 58 -6.72 25.95 10.16
C ALA A 58 -7.23 24.56 10.59
N PHE A 59 -8.14 23.96 9.82
CA PHE A 59 -8.67 22.63 10.09
C PHE A 59 -7.56 21.56 10.06
N VAL A 60 -6.74 21.48 9.01
CA VAL A 60 -5.67 20.45 8.91
C VAL A 60 -4.50 20.65 9.87
N ALA A 61 -4.54 21.71 10.68
CA ALA A 61 -3.63 21.92 11.80
C ALA A 61 -4.15 21.37 13.14
N THR A 62 -5.43 20.97 13.19
CA THR A 62 -6.03 20.25 14.32
C THR A 62 -5.68 18.76 14.28
N PRO A 63 -5.73 18.04 15.40
CA PRO A 63 -5.56 16.58 15.42
C PRO A 63 -6.51 15.86 14.46
N GLU A 64 -7.78 16.25 14.47
CA GLU A 64 -8.84 15.67 13.64
C GLU A 64 -8.55 15.91 12.15
N GLY A 65 -8.12 17.13 11.80
CA GLY A 65 -7.75 17.45 10.42
C GLY A 65 -6.49 16.72 9.96
N VAL A 66 -5.52 16.46 10.84
CA VAL A 66 -4.35 15.63 10.50
C VAL A 66 -4.74 14.17 10.29
N GLN A 67 -5.62 13.61 11.14
CA GLN A 67 -6.13 12.25 10.98
C GLN A 67 -6.93 12.10 9.69
N TRP A 68 -7.82 13.05 9.39
CA TRP A 68 -8.56 13.10 8.13
C TRP A 68 -7.61 13.15 6.92
N LEU A 69 -6.61 14.03 6.96
CA LEU A 69 -5.64 14.14 5.87
C LEU A 69 -4.84 12.85 5.68
N HIS A 70 -4.47 12.18 6.76
CA HIS A 70 -3.82 10.86 6.70
C HIS A 70 -4.73 9.81 6.05
N GLN A 71 -6.00 9.75 6.45
CA GLN A 71 -6.99 8.85 5.84
C GLN A 71 -7.15 9.11 4.35
N VAL A 72 -7.24 10.37 3.91
CA VAL A 72 -7.34 10.73 2.49
C VAL A 72 -6.11 10.27 1.71
N VAL A 73 -4.91 10.47 2.24
CA VAL A 73 -3.67 10.03 1.58
C VAL A 73 -3.62 8.51 1.46
N VAL A 74 -3.96 7.78 2.54
CA VAL A 74 -4.00 6.30 2.51
C VAL A 74 -5.06 5.80 1.54
N ALA A 75 -6.26 6.40 1.53
CA ALA A 75 -7.32 6.04 0.60
C ALA A 75 -6.93 6.30 -0.86
N ALA A 76 -6.25 7.41 -1.15
CA ALA A 76 -5.74 7.71 -2.48
C ALA A 76 -4.73 6.65 -2.94
N HIS A 77 -3.79 6.24 -2.07
CA HIS A 77 -2.88 5.13 -2.38
C HIS A 77 -3.65 3.84 -2.62
N PHE A 78 -4.53 3.44 -1.70
CA PHE A 78 -5.29 2.21 -1.83
C PHE A 78 -6.10 2.13 -3.12
N VAL A 79 -6.87 3.18 -3.44
CA VAL A 79 -7.73 3.19 -4.62
C VAL A 79 -6.92 3.28 -5.91
N ILE A 80 -5.89 4.13 -5.96
CA ILE A 80 -5.16 4.38 -7.21
C ILE A 80 -4.15 3.26 -7.48
N THR A 81 -3.35 2.86 -6.49
CA THR A 81 -2.22 1.94 -6.73
C THR A 81 -2.62 0.49 -6.56
N LEU A 82 -3.32 0.14 -5.48
CA LEU A 82 -3.66 -1.25 -5.16
C LEU A 82 -4.91 -1.71 -5.88
N HIS A 83 -5.99 -0.92 -5.85
CA HIS A 83 -7.25 -1.28 -6.49
C HIS A 83 -7.25 -0.97 -7.99
N GLY A 84 -6.77 0.21 -8.39
CA GLY A 84 -6.72 0.66 -9.78
C GLY A 84 -5.47 0.22 -10.56
N GLY A 85 -4.46 -0.36 -9.90
CA GLY A 85 -3.22 -0.83 -10.54
C GLY A 85 -2.30 0.27 -11.09
N ALA A 86 -2.58 1.55 -10.82
CA ALA A 86 -1.79 2.66 -11.31
C ALA A 86 -0.49 2.88 -10.52
N GLY A 87 0.43 3.66 -11.06
CA GLY A 87 1.69 3.99 -10.40
C GLY A 87 1.56 5.16 -9.42
N VAL A 88 2.53 5.29 -8.51
CA VAL A 88 2.63 6.39 -7.52
C VAL A 88 2.59 7.79 -8.16
N ARG A 89 3.01 7.93 -9.43
CA ARG A 89 2.90 9.20 -10.17
C ARG A 89 1.45 9.71 -10.24
N MET A 90 0.47 8.81 -10.36
CA MET A 90 -0.94 9.20 -10.37
C MET A 90 -1.40 9.71 -9.01
N VAL A 91 -0.86 9.18 -7.92
CA VAL A 91 -1.13 9.70 -6.57
C VAL A 91 -0.53 11.09 -6.40
N CYS A 92 0.72 11.29 -6.83
CA CYS A 92 1.34 12.61 -6.82
C CYS A 92 0.54 13.64 -7.62
N GLU A 93 0.03 13.24 -8.80
CA GLU A 93 -0.80 14.10 -9.65
C GLU A 93 -2.15 14.40 -8.99
N PHE A 94 -2.82 13.40 -8.43
CA PHE A 94 -4.04 13.57 -7.65
C PHE A 94 -3.87 14.59 -6.52
N LEU A 95 -2.76 14.52 -5.77
CA LEU A 95 -2.49 15.46 -4.67
C LEU A 95 -2.26 16.90 -5.15
N LYS A 96 -1.64 17.08 -6.32
CA LYS A 96 -1.48 18.41 -6.93
C LYS A 96 -2.81 18.97 -7.40
N LEU A 97 -3.56 18.18 -8.18
CA LEU A 97 -4.82 18.62 -8.78
C LEU A 97 -5.92 18.86 -7.73
N SER A 98 -5.92 18.10 -6.64
CA SER A 98 -6.84 18.32 -5.51
C SER A 98 -6.40 19.47 -4.59
N GLY A 99 -5.22 20.07 -4.81
CA GLY A 99 -4.64 21.11 -3.96
C GLY A 99 -4.09 20.61 -2.62
N LEU A 100 -4.21 19.31 -2.32
CA LEU A 100 -3.70 18.70 -1.09
C LEU A 100 -2.17 18.72 -0.99
N SER A 101 -1.46 18.91 -2.10
CA SER A 101 -0.02 19.13 -2.14
C SER A 101 0.44 20.36 -1.36
N ALA A 102 -0.47 21.30 -1.05
CA ALA A 102 -0.19 22.41 -0.16
C ALA A 102 0.02 21.93 1.30
N PHE A 103 -0.59 20.80 1.67
CA PHE A 103 -0.57 20.26 3.03
C PHE A 103 0.28 19.00 3.17
N VAL A 104 0.49 18.24 2.09
CA VAL A 104 1.25 16.97 2.07
C VAL A 104 2.35 17.07 1.04
N GLY A 105 3.55 16.58 1.37
CA GLY A 105 4.66 16.57 0.43
C GLY A 105 4.36 15.67 -0.76
N ALA A 106 4.04 16.26 -1.92
CA ALA A 106 3.65 15.53 -3.15
C ALA A 106 4.85 14.98 -3.95
N SER A 107 6.00 14.78 -3.30
CA SER A 107 7.21 14.30 -3.98
C SER A 107 7.10 12.80 -4.29
N TYR A 108 7.69 12.38 -5.42
CA TYR A 108 7.68 10.98 -5.82
C TYR A 108 8.34 10.08 -4.78
N GLY A 109 9.52 10.46 -4.29
CA GLY A 109 10.28 9.64 -3.33
C GLY A 109 9.52 9.38 -2.03
N THR A 110 8.86 10.41 -1.49
CA THR A 110 8.05 10.29 -0.27
C THR A 110 6.88 9.32 -0.47
N HIS A 111 6.16 9.44 -1.59
CA HIS A 111 5.02 8.58 -1.85
C HIS A 111 5.42 7.17 -2.31
N GLN A 112 6.60 6.99 -2.90
CA GLN A 112 7.12 5.68 -3.24
C GLN A 112 7.42 4.86 -1.99
N ALA A 113 8.06 5.48 -0.99
CA ALA A 113 8.31 4.84 0.30
C ALA A 113 7.00 4.45 1.02
N LEU A 114 6.00 5.35 1.00
CA LEU A 114 4.68 5.06 1.57
C LEU A 114 3.98 3.91 0.84
N ASN A 115 3.99 3.89 -0.50
CA ASN A 115 3.39 2.82 -1.28
C ASN A 115 4.05 1.47 -1.00
N ALA A 116 5.39 1.42 -0.90
CA ALA A 116 6.11 0.19 -0.55
C ALA A 116 5.71 -0.33 0.85
N ALA A 117 5.60 0.56 1.85
CA ALA A 117 5.16 0.19 3.19
C ALA A 117 3.70 -0.33 3.19
N LEU A 118 2.81 0.31 2.42
CA LEU A 118 1.43 -0.16 2.25
C LEU A 118 1.35 -1.54 1.60
N GLU A 119 2.13 -1.78 0.54
CA GLU A 119 2.22 -3.11 -0.10
C GLU A 119 2.71 -4.18 0.88
N GLU A 120 3.72 -3.88 1.69
CA GLU A 120 4.21 -4.80 2.74
C GLU A 120 3.13 -5.11 3.78
N MET A 121 2.42 -4.08 4.27
CA MET A 121 1.31 -4.26 5.21
C MET A 121 0.19 -5.12 4.62
N VAL A 122 -0.19 -4.89 3.36
CA VAL A 122 -1.22 -5.68 2.68
C VAL A 122 -0.80 -7.14 2.57
N VAL A 123 0.47 -7.41 2.25
CA VAL A 123 0.99 -8.78 2.23
C VAL A 123 0.96 -9.42 3.62
N ALA A 124 1.32 -8.68 4.67
CA ALA A 124 1.26 -9.17 6.04
C ALA A 124 -0.18 -9.53 6.45
N VAL A 125 -1.13 -8.61 6.24
CA VAL A 125 -2.56 -8.86 6.49
C VAL A 125 -3.06 -10.03 5.67
N ALA A 126 -2.67 -10.16 4.41
CA ALA A 126 -3.07 -11.29 3.58
C ALA A 126 -2.55 -12.63 4.10
N ARG A 127 -1.38 -12.67 4.77
CA ARG A 127 -0.88 -13.90 5.41
C ARG A 127 -1.71 -14.25 6.64
N GLU A 128 -1.97 -13.27 7.50
CA GLU A 128 -2.78 -13.44 8.72
C GLU A 128 -4.20 -13.89 8.37
N GLN A 129 -4.84 -13.22 7.40
CA GLN A 129 -6.19 -13.52 6.96
C GLN A 129 -6.28 -14.90 6.31
N ARG A 130 -5.31 -15.30 5.48
CA ARG A 130 -5.29 -16.66 4.91
C ARG A 130 -5.22 -17.73 6.00
N ALA A 131 -4.37 -17.54 7.01
CA ALA A 131 -4.25 -18.49 8.11
C ALA A 131 -5.56 -18.57 8.93
N ALA A 132 -6.15 -17.42 9.26
CA ALA A 132 -7.40 -17.36 10.01
C ALA A 132 -8.57 -18.00 9.25
N LEU A 133 -8.72 -17.68 7.96
CA LEU A 133 -9.80 -18.21 7.12
C LEU A 133 -9.63 -19.70 6.79
N ALA A 134 -8.39 -20.22 6.78
CA ALA A 134 -8.13 -21.62 6.48
C ALA A 134 -8.66 -22.59 7.55
N VAL A 135 -8.73 -22.18 8.83
CA VAL A 135 -9.13 -23.06 9.94
C VAL A 135 -10.51 -23.70 9.74
N GLY A 136 -11.46 -22.93 9.18
CA GLY A 136 -12.82 -23.40 8.92
C GLY A 136 -13.06 -23.87 7.48
N MET A 137 -12.03 -23.90 6.63
CA MET A 137 -12.20 -24.17 5.22
C MET A 137 -12.26 -25.69 4.98
N PRO A 138 -13.40 -26.24 4.51
CA PRO A 138 -13.48 -27.67 4.23
C PRO A 138 -12.51 -28.04 3.10
N HIS A 139 -11.89 -29.22 3.21
CA HIS A 139 -11.09 -29.76 2.11
C HIS A 139 -11.96 -29.91 0.86
N ARG A 140 -11.41 -29.53 -0.29
CA ARG A 140 -12.06 -29.65 -1.60
C ARG A 140 -11.10 -30.32 -2.55
N ALA A 141 -11.62 -31.27 -3.33
CA ALA A 141 -10.90 -31.72 -4.51
C ALA A 141 -10.85 -30.54 -5.48
N ILE A 142 -9.65 -30.23 -5.95
CA ILE A 142 -9.40 -29.23 -6.99
C ILE A 142 -8.86 -29.93 -8.23
N THR A 143 -9.22 -29.45 -9.40
CA THR A 143 -8.60 -29.90 -10.65
C THR A 143 -7.37 -29.04 -10.90
N ALA A 144 -6.21 -29.67 -11.01
CA ALA A 144 -5.00 -28.97 -11.41
C ALA A 144 -4.79 -29.16 -12.92
N CYS A 145 -4.66 -28.05 -13.65
CA CYS A 145 -4.27 -28.03 -15.05
C CYS A 145 -2.80 -27.64 -15.15
N GLU A 146 -2.03 -28.44 -15.88
CA GLU A 146 -0.63 -28.18 -16.19
C GLU A 146 -0.55 -27.35 -17.48
N ASP A 147 0.30 -26.34 -17.48
CA ASP A 147 0.59 -25.49 -18.64
C ASP A 147 2.07 -25.11 -18.65
N GLU A 148 2.55 -24.56 -19.76
CA GLU A 148 3.93 -24.14 -19.95
C GLU A 148 4.01 -22.80 -20.70
N THR A 149 4.82 -21.87 -20.15
CA THR A 149 5.14 -20.61 -20.82
C THR A 149 6.62 -20.55 -21.18
N PHE A 150 6.95 -19.83 -22.25
CA PHE A 150 8.29 -19.80 -22.85
C PHE A 150 8.84 -18.38 -22.88
N HIS A 151 9.17 -17.76 -21.73
CA HIS A 151 9.98 -16.53 -21.73
C HIS A 151 10.62 -16.15 -20.37
N PRO A 152 11.94 -15.88 -20.31
CA PRO A 152 13.00 -16.23 -21.28
C PRO A 152 13.43 -17.72 -21.20
N GLN A 153 12.88 -18.48 -20.27
CA GLN A 153 13.14 -19.91 -20.02
C GLN A 153 11.80 -20.65 -19.93
N ILE A 154 11.81 -21.98 -19.99
CA ILE A 154 10.57 -22.77 -19.82
C ILE A 154 10.10 -22.59 -18.38
N LEU A 155 8.88 -22.10 -18.19
CA LEU A 155 8.22 -21.97 -16.91
C LEU A 155 7.03 -22.92 -16.90
N LEU A 156 7.13 -23.97 -16.09
CA LEU A 156 6.04 -24.91 -15.86
C LEU A 156 5.07 -24.28 -14.86
N VAL A 157 3.80 -24.29 -15.21
CA VAL A 157 2.72 -23.67 -14.44
C VAL A 157 1.68 -24.72 -14.11
N MET A 158 1.18 -24.70 -12.88
CA MET A 158 0.02 -25.48 -12.47
C MET A 158 -1.02 -24.52 -11.94
N LEU A 159 -2.23 -24.54 -12.50
CA LEU A 159 -3.32 -23.67 -12.13
C LEU A 159 -4.61 -24.45 -11.85
N GLU A 160 -5.47 -23.93 -11.00
CA GLU A 160 -6.84 -24.43 -10.84
C GLU A 160 -7.75 -23.65 -11.81
N PRO A 161 -8.39 -24.32 -12.78
CA PRO A 161 -8.99 -23.65 -13.95
C PRO A 161 -10.25 -22.85 -13.63
N VAL A 162 -10.97 -23.17 -12.55
CA VAL A 162 -12.22 -22.46 -12.20
C VAL A 162 -11.94 -21.13 -11.51
N SER A 163 -10.97 -21.11 -10.61
CA SER A 163 -10.59 -19.95 -9.80
C SER A 163 -9.41 -19.17 -10.39
N ASN A 164 -8.72 -19.75 -11.37
CA ASN A 164 -7.50 -19.23 -11.98
C ASN A 164 -6.36 -18.99 -10.97
N PHE A 165 -6.37 -19.71 -9.84
CA PHE A 165 -5.28 -19.66 -8.86
C PHE A 165 -4.08 -20.44 -9.39
N LEU A 166 -2.92 -19.79 -9.41
CA LEU A 166 -1.63 -20.44 -9.61
C LEU A 166 -1.29 -21.25 -8.36
N LEU A 167 -1.21 -22.58 -8.54
CA LEU A 167 -0.83 -23.52 -7.50
C LEU A 167 0.69 -23.66 -7.41
N ARG A 168 1.37 -23.64 -8.55
CA ARG A 168 2.83 -23.71 -8.62
C ARG A 168 3.38 -23.11 -9.91
N GLU A 169 4.54 -22.47 -9.79
CA GLU A 169 5.36 -21.99 -10.91
C GLU A 169 6.79 -22.48 -10.68
N GLN A 170 7.42 -23.05 -11.71
CA GLN A 170 8.80 -23.51 -11.63
C GLN A 170 9.52 -23.39 -12.97
N TYR A 171 10.66 -22.70 -12.97
CA TYR A 171 11.56 -22.70 -14.12
C TYR A 171 12.16 -24.10 -14.32
N ALA A 172 12.19 -24.53 -15.58
CA ALA A 172 12.71 -25.82 -16.01
C ALA A 172 13.72 -25.66 -17.14
N ALA A 173 14.70 -26.57 -17.19
CA ALA A 173 15.67 -26.62 -18.28
C ALA A 173 15.06 -27.18 -19.58
N ASP A 174 14.11 -28.12 -19.45
CA ASP A 174 13.44 -28.79 -20.56
C ASP A 174 12.03 -29.29 -20.15
N ARG A 175 11.24 -29.76 -21.12
CA ARG A 175 9.87 -30.27 -20.91
C ARG A 175 9.80 -31.61 -20.16
N THR A 176 10.91 -32.33 -20.05
CA THR A 176 10.99 -33.61 -19.32
C THR A 176 10.87 -33.41 -17.81
N ALA A 177 11.17 -32.19 -17.33
CA ALA A 177 10.96 -31.79 -15.95
C ALA A 177 9.47 -31.77 -15.51
N ALA A 178 8.51 -31.93 -16.44
CA ALA A 178 7.09 -32.00 -16.13
C ALA A 178 6.72 -33.14 -15.17
N VAL A 179 7.42 -34.27 -15.23
CA VAL A 179 7.17 -35.42 -14.34
C VAL A 179 7.58 -35.10 -12.90
N SER A 180 8.76 -34.50 -12.68
CA SER A 180 9.21 -34.09 -11.34
C SER A 180 8.41 -32.90 -10.79
N PHE A 181 7.93 -32.03 -11.68
CA PHE A 181 6.98 -30.96 -11.35
C PHE A 181 5.66 -31.52 -10.81
N ARG A 182 5.04 -32.47 -11.52
CA ARG A 182 3.81 -33.15 -11.09
C ARG A 182 3.99 -33.91 -9.76
N GLN A 183 5.08 -34.67 -9.63
CA GLN A 183 5.37 -35.45 -8.42
C GLN A 183 5.61 -34.54 -7.19
N GLY A 184 6.27 -33.39 -7.38
CA GLY A 184 6.51 -32.44 -6.29
C GLY A 184 5.24 -31.76 -5.77
N CYS A 185 4.17 -31.69 -6.58
CA CYS A 185 2.86 -31.19 -6.15
C CYS A 185 2.05 -32.27 -5.41
N MET A 186 2.07 -33.52 -5.88
CA MET A 186 1.35 -34.62 -5.24
C MET A 186 1.98 -35.04 -3.92
N ASN A 187 3.31 -34.91 -3.78
CA ASN A 187 4.03 -35.23 -2.54
C ASN A 187 3.98 -34.11 -1.49
N ALA A 188 3.37 -32.96 -1.79
CA ALA A 188 3.17 -31.86 -0.83
C ALA A 188 2.04 -32.16 0.19
N GLU A 189 1.82 -33.44 0.50
CA GLU A 189 1.06 -33.85 1.68
C GLU A 189 1.86 -33.46 2.93
N ARG A 190 1.41 -32.40 3.60
CA ARG A 190 1.97 -31.77 4.82
C ARG A 190 2.97 -30.64 4.56
N GLY A 191 2.47 -29.52 4.03
CA GLY A 191 3.17 -28.25 4.10
C GLY A 191 2.19 -27.10 4.16
N SER A 192 2.21 -26.34 5.25
CA SER A 192 1.62 -25.00 5.36
C SER A 192 2.29 -24.07 4.35
N GLY A 193 1.96 -24.20 3.07
CA GLY A 193 2.52 -23.42 1.99
C GLY A 193 1.79 -22.09 1.89
N SER A 194 2.45 -21.01 2.30
CA SER A 194 1.99 -19.66 1.98
C SER A 194 1.88 -19.52 0.46
N VAL A 195 0.67 -19.43 -0.07
CA VAL A 195 0.41 -18.99 -1.45
C VAL A 195 0.73 -17.49 -1.51
N GLY A 196 2.02 -17.18 -1.59
CA GLY A 196 2.54 -15.85 -1.87
C GLY A 196 2.52 -15.64 -3.38
N ALA A 197 1.69 -14.69 -3.84
CA ALA A 197 1.76 -14.21 -5.21
C ALA A 197 3.20 -13.73 -5.51
N PRO A 198 3.82 -14.16 -6.63
CA PRO A 198 5.12 -13.65 -7.03
C PRO A 198 5.01 -12.14 -7.32
N ARG A 199 5.78 -11.34 -6.58
CA ARG A 199 6.11 -9.97 -6.97
C ARG A 199 7.02 -10.08 -8.20
N HIS A 200 6.52 -9.82 -9.41
CA HIS A 200 7.30 -9.24 -10.53
C HIS A 200 6.62 -9.26 -11.92
N TRP A 201 5.30 -9.12 -12.08
CA TRP A 201 4.78 -8.85 -13.43
C TRP A 201 3.75 -7.72 -13.44
N ARG A 202 4.29 -6.50 -13.44
CA ARG A 202 3.60 -5.31 -13.96
C ARG A 202 3.72 -5.41 -15.49
N THR A 203 2.59 -5.56 -16.17
CA THR A 203 2.44 -5.76 -17.61
C THR A 203 3.10 -4.65 -18.45
N GLN A 204 3.94 -5.03 -19.40
CA GLN A 204 4.13 -4.28 -20.66
C GLN A 204 3.84 -5.23 -21.82
N GLY A 205 2.59 -5.28 -22.25
CA GLY A 205 2.12 -6.05 -23.40
C GLY A 205 0.66 -5.69 -23.70
N PRO A 206 0.22 -5.67 -24.97
CA PRO A 206 -1.08 -5.12 -25.34
C PRO A 206 -2.24 -5.99 -24.82
N PRO A 207 -3.44 -5.41 -24.65
CA PRO A 207 -4.59 -6.10 -24.06
C PRO A 207 -5.01 -7.35 -24.86
N LEU A 208 -5.49 -8.35 -24.12
CA LEU A 208 -5.91 -9.70 -24.56
C LEU A 208 -7.13 -9.75 -25.52
N SER A 209 -7.44 -8.67 -26.24
CA SER A 209 -8.48 -8.69 -27.28
C SER A 209 -7.99 -9.18 -28.64
N LEU A 210 -6.68 -9.48 -28.80
CA LEU A 210 -6.06 -9.82 -30.09
C LEU A 210 -5.67 -11.29 -30.28
N LEU A 211 -5.95 -12.18 -29.32
CA LEU A 211 -5.58 -13.61 -29.43
C LEU A 211 -6.73 -14.55 -29.81
N ALA A 212 -7.96 -14.04 -29.98
CA ALA A 212 -9.11 -14.87 -30.35
C ALA A 212 -9.21 -15.18 -31.87
N GLU A 213 -8.36 -14.60 -32.73
CA GLU A 213 -8.55 -14.68 -34.19
C GLU A 213 -7.48 -15.48 -34.96
N ARG A 214 -6.61 -16.24 -34.27
CA ARG A 214 -5.57 -17.06 -34.95
C ARG A 214 -5.71 -18.57 -34.79
N ALA A 215 -6.76 -19.07 -34.15
CA ALA A 215 -6.99 -20.52 -33.98
C ALA A 215 -7.96 -21.14 -35.01
N SER A 216 -8.02 -20.61 -36.24
CA SER A 216 -8.89 -21.15 -37.31
C SER A 216 -8.20 -21.38 -38.67
N ARG A 217 -6.87 -21.36 -38.73
CA ARG A 217 -6.13 -21.85 -39.91
C ARG A 217 -4.78 -22.46 -39.53
N GLN A 218 -4.78 -23.78 -39.30
CA GLN A 218 -3.94 -24.79 -39.95
C GLN A 218 -4.16 -26.15 -39.28
#